data_AF-A0A0C2A3W6-F1
#
_entry.id   AF-A0A0C2A3W6-F1
#
_cell.length_a   1.000
_cell.length_b   1.000
_cell.length_c   1.000
_cell.angle_alpha   90.00
_cell.angle_beta   90.00
_cell.angle_gamma   90.00
#
_symmetry.space_group_name_H-M   'P 1'
#
loop_
_entity.id
_entity.type
_entity.pdbx_description
1 polymer ?
#
loop_
_entity_poly.entity_id
_entity_poly.type
_entity_poly.pdbx_seq_one_letter_code
_entity_poly.pdbx_strand_id
1 'polypeptide(L)'
;MIDTELARFSERPLTLLRRTLGTRKEIRGKVRRASHTLANYANPKRVAGRFERLQVLGYIGGGPNRTQFIFGSMDMFRFFIVPCAADYYRSKNITFAFHALLRFLDDPASMMDPTGFMSHRDAIIGHLMQVTHADPVYDLQLLAAIDDGLSELESQLLQIIDGTHPRAESIGAIIEDAEYHQRLLEHVREFMADPAHCKPLLRENVANNPHFGEIAGTFGDLPSAIGYFASLPDRPLPALRRLLRTRKFPRPQARAVEPAANDSERADGNAPHHVEGGQAA
;
A
#
# COMPACT_ATOMS: atom_id res chain seq x y z
N MET A 1 20.38 -1.44 22.52
CA MET A 1 19.67 -2.19 21.46
C MET A 1 19.19 -3.47 22.10
N ILE A 2 17.87 -3.61 22.33
CA ILE A 2 17.32 -4.89 22.74
C ILE A 2 17.31 -5.74 21.47
N ASP A 3 18.18 -6.73 21.43
CA ASP A 3 18.20 -7.77 20.40
C ASP A 3 16.89 -8.57 20.56
N THR A 4 15.82 -8.03 19.97
CA THR A 4 14.47 -8.58 20.16
C THR A 4 14.26 -9.54 19.02
N GLU A 5 14.72 -10.78 19.23
CA GLU A 5 14.49 -11.86 18.28
C GLU A 5 12.98 -11.97 18.04
N LEU A 6 12.54 -11.60 16.83
CA LEU A 6 11.12 -11.58 16.51
C LEU A 6 10.52 -12.96 16.71
N ALA A 7 9.33 -13.02 17.32
CA ALA A 7 8.58 -14.26 17.52
C ALA A 7 8.47 -15.06 16.22
N ARG A 8 8.32 -14.36 15.09
CA ARG A 8 8.29 -14.92 13.74
C ARG A 8 9.45 -15.88 13.43
N PHE A 9 10.65 -15.61 13.94
CA PHE A 9 11.86 -16.40 13.68
C PHE A 9 12.26 -17.30 14.84
N SER A 10 11.85 -16.99 16.07
CA SER A 10 12.22 -17.75 17.27
C SER A 10 11.20 -18.81 17.68
N GLU A 11 9.93 -18.67 17.29
CA GLU A 11 8.85 -19.52 17.81
C GLU A 11 8.42 -20.66 16.89
N ARG A 12 7.84 -21.69 17.51
CA ARG A 12 7.30 -22.85 16.80
C ARG A 12 6.05 -22.47 16.00
N PRO A 13 5.80 -23.10 14.83
CA PRO A 13 4.64 -22.82 13.98
C PRO A 13 3.28 -22.86 14.69
N LEU A 14 3.09 -23.80 15.61
CA LEU A 14 1.83 -23.92 16.38
C LEU A 14 1.61 -22.75 17.35
N THR A 15 2.69 -22.20 17.93
CA THR A 15 2.62 -21.03 18.80
C THR A 15 2.25 -19.80 17.98
N LEU A 16 2.88 -19.62 16.82
CA LEU A 16 2.55 -18.57 15.87
C LEU A 16 1.09 -18.64 15.45
N LEU A 17 0.59 -19.82 15.05
CA LEU A 17 -0.81 -20.01 14.69
C LEU A 17 -1.77 -19.60 15.82
N ARG A 18 -1.46 -19.97 17.07
CA ARG A 18 -2.29 -19.63 18.23
C ARG A 18 -2.32 -18.12 18.49
N ARG A 19 -1.16 -17.46 18.46
CA ARG A 19 -1.05 -16.00 18.63
C ARG A 19 -1.77 -15.25 17.53
N THR A 20 -1.53 -15.65 16.29
CA THR A 20 -2.16 -15.08 15.11
C THR A 20 -3.67 -15.25 15.14
N LEU A 21 -4.20 -16.40 15.57
CA LEU A 21 -5.65 -16.63 15.66
C LEU A 21 -6.30 -15.73 16.73
N GLY A 22 -5.65 -15.61 17.89
CA GLY A 22 -6.11 -14.81 19.02
C GLY A 22 -7.29 -15.42 19.79
N THR A 23 -7.86 -14.61 20.68
CA THR A 23 -9.01 -14.89 21.52
C THR A 23 -10.34 -14.80 20.75
N ARG A 24 -11.42 -15.30 21.37
CA ARG A 24 -12.79 -15.21 20.79
C ARG A 24 -13.21 -13.76 20.47
N LYS A 25 -12.80 -12.79 21.29
CA LYS A 25 -13.10 -11.36 21.09
C LYS A 25 -12.41 -10.86 19.83
N GLU A 26 -11.14 -11.21 19.64
CA GLU A 26 -10.36 -10.81 18.47
C GLU A 26 -10.89 -11.48 17.19
N ILE A 27 -11.23 -12.77 17.24
CA ILE A 27 -11.87 -13.48 16.12
C ILE A 27 -13.15 -12.77 15.68
N ARG A 28 -14.01 -12.35 16.62
CA ARG A 28 -15.23 -11.58 16.30
C ARG A 28 -14.90 -10.25 15.61
N GLY A 29 -13.83 -9.57 16.04
CA GLY A 29 -13.33 -8.35 15.40
C GLY A 29 -12.90 -8.58 13.95
N LYS A 30 -12.15 -9.65 13.69
CA LYS A 30 -11.69 -10.06 12.35
C LYS A 30 -12.87 -10.38 11.43
N VAL A 31 -13.84 -11.17 11.91
CA VAL A 31 -15.06 -11.49 11.16
C VAL A 31 -15.85 -10.21 10.85
N ARG A 32 -15.97 -9.26 11.79
CA ARG A 32 -16.65 -7.99 11.54
C ARG A 32 -15.99 -7.21 10.40
N ARG A 33 -14.65 -7.12 10.38
CA ARG A 33 -13.90 -6.44 9.29
C ARG A 33 -14.09 -7.15 7.95
N ALA A 34 -14.00 -8.49 7.93
CA ALA A 34 -14.23 -9.27 6.71
C ALA A 34 -15.65 -9.09 6.16
N SER A 35 -16.67 -9.13 7.01
CA SER A 35 -18.06 -8.85 6.63
C SER A 35 -18.25 -7.43 6.12
N HIS A 36 -17.53 -6.44 6.67
CA HIS A 36 -17.56 -5.07 6.16
C HIS A 36 -16.99 -4.98 4.73
N THR A 37 -15.85 -5.63 4.48
CA THR A 37 -15.25 -5.70 3.13
C THR A 37 -16.20 -6.36 2.13
N LEU A 38 -16.84 -7.47 2.49
CA LEU A 38 -17.86 -8.12 1.65
C LEU A 38 -19.06 -7.22 1.36
N ALA A 39 -19.55 -6.50 2.37
CA ALA A 39 -20.65 -5.59 2.21
C ALA A 39 -20.30 -4.38 1.32
N ASN A 40 -19.04 -3.92 1.34
CA ASN A 40 -18.55 -2.89 0.43
C ASN A 40 -18.48 -3.40 -1.02
N TYR A 41 -18.02 -4.64 -1.24
CA TYR A 41 -18.08 -5.26 -2.55
C TYR A 41 -19.51 -5.37 -3.09
N ALA A 42 -20.47 -5.71 -2.24
CA ALA A 42 -21.87 -5.84 -2.62
C ALA A 42 -22.56 -4.48 -2.87
N ASN A 43 -22.06 -3.40 -2.27
CA ASN A 43 -22.66 -2.07 -2.36
C ASN A 43 -21.63 -0.99 -2.74
N PRO A 44 -21.39 -0.76 -4.04
CA PRO A 44 -20.45 0.25 -4.54
C PRO A 44 -20.72 1.67 -4.03
N LYS A 45 -21.98 2.01 -3.67
CA LYS A 45 -22.30 3.35 -3.13
C LYS A 45 -21.59 3.63 -1.81
N ARG A 46 -21.21 2.60 -1.04
CA ARG A 46 -20.52 2.74 0.24
C ARG A 46 -19.07 3.20 0.09
N VAL A 47 -18.49 3.05 -1.10
CA VAL A 47 -17.10 3.43 -1.39
C VAL A 47 -17.01 4.60 -2.37
N ALA A 48 -18.13 5.04 -2.96
CA ALA A 48 -18.17 6.13 -3.92
C ALA A 48 -17.52 7.42 -3.39
N GLY A 49 -17.85 7.83 -2.16
CA GLY A 49 -17.25 9.02 -1.55
C GLY A 49 -15.72 8.92 -1.38
N ARG A 50 -15.18 7.71 -1.19
CA ARG A 50 -13.71 7.51 -1.15
C ARG A 50 -13.10 7.72 -2.52
N PHE A 51 -13.71 7.19 -3.58
CA PHE A 51 -13.24 7.41 -4.94
C PHE A 51 -13.27 8.90 -5.31
N GLU A 52 -14.34 9.60 -4.98
CA GLU A 52 -14.44 11.06 -5.16
C GLU A 52 -13.33 11.78 -4.39
N ARG A 53 -13.07 11.39 -3.14
CA ARG A 53 -11.99 11.98 -2.35
C ARG A 53 -10.62 11.71 -2.96
N LEU A 54 -10.35 10.50 -3.44
CA LEU A 54 -9.10 10.17 -4.15
C LEU A 54 -8.93 10.99 -5.43
N GLN A 55 -10.01 11.29 -6.15
CA GLN A 55 -9.97 12.18 -7.33
C GLN A 55 -9.62 13.60 -6.92
N VAL A 56 -10.27 14.14 -5.88
CA VAL A 56 -10.00 15.49 -5.36
C VAL A 56 -8.56 15.63 -4.87
N LEU A 57 -8.01 14.57 -4.25
CA LEU A 57 -6.60 14.54 -3.81
C LEU A 57 -5.62 14.38 -4.98
N GLY A 58 -6.09 14.18 -6.21
CA GLY A 58 -5.24 13.96 -7.39
C GLY A 58 -4.62 12.58 -7.46
N TYR A 59 -4.99 11.65 -6.56
CA TYR A 59 -4.42 10.30 -6.54
C TYR A 59 -5.01 9.38 -7.62
N ILE A 60 -6.15 9.73 -8.21
CA ILE A 60 -6.71 9.02 -9.36
C ILE A 60 -7.22 10.03 -10.40
N GLY A 61 -6.68 9.98 -11.63
CA GLY A 61 -7.05 10.90 -12.71
C GLY A 61 -8.23 10.43 -13.57
N GLY A 62 -8.38 9.12 -13.77
CA GLY A 62 -9.50 8.52 -14.51
C GLY A 62 -10.08 7.34 -13.75
N GLY A 63 -11.34 7.01 -13.99
CA GLY A 63 -11.99 5.84 -13.39
C GLY A 63 -11.87 4.63 -14.31
N PRO A 64 -10.92 3.69 -14.09
CA PRO A 64 -10.94 2.42 -14.81
C PRO A 64 -12.30 1.77 -14.59
N ASN A 65 -12.85 1.20 -15.65
CA ASN A 65 -14.10 0.49 -15.52
C ASN A 65 -13.90 -0.83 -14.75
N ARG A 66 -14.99 -1.52 -14.43
CA ARG A 66 -14.92 -2.78 -13.66
C ARG A 66 -14.03 -3.85 -14.30
N THR A 67 -14.02 -3.96 -15.63
CA THR A 67 -13.13 -4.88 -16.35
C THR A 67 -11.67 -4.50 -16.09
N GLN A 68 -11.32 -3.23 -16.32
CA GLN A 68 -9.97 -2.71 -16.15
C GLN A 68 -9.46 -2.88 -14.72
N PHE A 69 -10.32 -2.64 -13.71
CA PHE A 69 -10.00 -2.94 -12.32
C PHE A 69 -9.66 -4.42 -12.13
N ILE A 70 -10.55 -5.34 -12.52
CA ILE A 70 -10.35 -6.78 -12.30
C ILE A 70 -9.03 -7.25 -12.95
N PHE A 71 -8.83 -6.91 -14.22
CA PHE A 71 -7.64 -7.38 -14.96
C PHE A 71 -6.36 -6.63 -14.55
N GLY A 72 -6.48 -5.38 -14.10
CA GLY A 72 -5.40 -4.60 -13.52
C GLY A 72 -4.92 -5.18 -12.20
N SER A 73 -5.85 -5.48 -11.29
CA SER A 73 -5.55 -6.16 -10.02
C SER A 73 -4.89 -7.52 -10.26
N MET A 74 -5.38 -8.30 -11.23
CA MET A 74 -4.76 -9.58 -11.59
C MET A 74 -3.30 -9.43 -12.03
N ASP A 75 -2.98 -8.39 -12.81
CA ASP A 75 -1.60 -8.11 -13.22
C ASP A 75 -0.73 -7.63 -12.06
N MET A 76 -1.24 -6.73 -11.23
CA MET A 76 -0.55 -6.27 -10.01
C MET A 76 -0.16 -7.46 -9.14
N PHE A 77 -1.07 -8.42 -8.94
CA PHE A 77 -0.76 -9.64 -8.23
C PHE A 77 0.30 -10.51 -8.89
N ARG A 78 0.06 -10.78 -10.18
CA ARG A 78 0.82 -11.76 -10.94
C ARG A 78 2.25 -11.31 -11.19
N PHE A 79 2.47 -10.01 -11.41
CA PHE A 79 3.76 -9.46 -11.78
C PHE A 79 4.47 -8.77 -10.63
N PHE A 80 3.75 -8.26 -9.63
CA PHE A 80 4.37 -7.52 -8.52
C PHE A 80 4.18 -8.19 -7.17
N ILE A 81 2.95 -8.22 -6.63
CA ILE A 81 2.71 -8.60 -5.22
C ILE A 81 3.25 -10.01 -4.91
N VAL A 82 2.83 -11.02 -5.68
CA VAL A 82 3.22 -12.41 -5.39
C VAL A 82 4.70 -12.66 -5.67
N PRO A 83 5.27 -12.30 -6.84
CA PRO A 83 6.69 -12.51 -7.10
C PRO A 83 7.59 -11.73 -6.13
N CYS A 84 7.28 -10.46 -5.85
CA CYS A 84 8.08 -9.62 -4.97
C CYS A 84 8.04 -10.11 -3.52
N ALA A 85 6.87 -10.54 -3.02
CA ALA A 85 6.78 -11.15 -1.69
C ALA A 85 7.47 -12.52 -1.61
N ALA A 86 7.33 -13.38 -2.64
CA ALA A 86 8.00 -14.68 -2.66
C ALA A 86 9.53 -14.57 -2.70
N ASP A 87 10.06 -13.56 -3.40
CA ASP A 87 11.48 -13.24 -3.42
C ASP A 87 11.98 -12.75 -2.04
N TYR A 88 11.27 -11.79 -1.43
CA TYR A 88 11.58 -11.29 -0.09
C TYR A 88 11.51 -12.40 0.98
N TYR A 89 10.47 -13.22 0.96
CA TYR A 89 10.35 -14.30 1.93
C TYR A 89 11.43 -15.36 1.76
N ARG A 90 11.91 -15.59 0.54
CA ARG A 90 13.06 -16.46 0.29
C ARG A 90 14.34 -15.91 0.92
N SER A 91 14.59 -14.60 0.84
CA SER A 91 15.77 -13.98 1.47
C SER A 91 15.74 -14.09 3.01
N LYS A 92 14.55 -14.13 3.60
CA LYS A 92 14.33 -14.27 5.06
C LYS A 92 14.12 -15.72 5.52
N ASN A 93 14.29 -16.73 4.66
CA ASN A 93 14.00 -18.15 4.97
C ASN A 93 12.56 -18.41 5.46
N ILE A 94 11.59 -17.62 4.97
CA ILE A 94 10.18 -17.74 5.28
C ILE A 94 9.46 -18.53 4.17
N THR A 95 8.69 -19.56 4.56
CA THR A 95 7.81 -20.24 3.60
C THR A 95 6.59 -19.35 3.29
N PHE A 96 6.41 -19.00 2.01
CA PHE A 96 5.31 -18.16 1.52
C PHE A 96 3.93 -18.67 1.98
N ALA A 97 3.65 -19.97 1.81
CA ALA A 97 2.35 -20.55 2.12
C ALA A 97 1.99 -20.44 3.62
N PHE A 98 2.95 -20.74 4.49
CA PHE A 98 2.74 -20.61 5.94
C PHE A 98 2.57 -19.15 6.35
N HIS A 99 3.34 -18.25 5.76
CA HIS A 99 3.22 -16.83 6.03
C HIS A 99 1.87 -16.26 5.56
N ALA A 100 1.42 -16.62 4.35
CA ALA A 100 0.11 -16.24 3.84
C ALA A 100 -1.04 -16.77 4.71
N LEU A 101 -0.91 -17.99 5.27
CA LEU A 101 -1.85 -18.53 6.24
C LEU A 101 -1.92 -17.66 7.50
N LEU A 102 -0.77 -17.26 8.06
CA LEU A 102 -0.77 -16.39 9.24
C LEU A 102 -1.42 -15.03 8.94
N ARG A 103 -1.08 -14.40 7.82
CA ARG A 103 -1.72 -13.13 7.40
C ARG A 103 -3.24 -13.26 7.32
N PHE A 104 -3.72 -14.34 6.70
CA PHE A 104 -5.15 -14.61 6.61
C PHE A 104 -5.80 -14.80 7.99
N LEU A 105 -5.14 -15.52 8.91
CA LEU A 105 -5.67 -15.73 10.26
C LEU A 105 -5.67 -14.46 11.12
N ASP A 106 -4.75 -13.52 10.87
CA ASP A 106 -4.72 -12.25 11.59
C ASP A 106 -5.72 -11.23 11.05
N ASP A 107 -5.83 -11.09 9.74
CA ASP A 107 -6.88 -10.26 9.14
C ASP A 107 -7.34 -10.81 7.78
N PRO A 108 -8.43 -11.60 7.74
CA PRO A 108 -8.98 -12.08 6.49
C PRO A 108 -9.37 -10.94 5.53
N ALA A 109 -9.76 -9.77 6.07
CA ALA A 109 -10.23 -8.65 5.28
C ALA A 109 -9.13 -8.10 4.36
N SER A 110 -7.88 -8.05 4.81
CA SER A 110 -6.74 -7.54 4.01
C SER A 110 -6.37 -8.47 2.86
N MET A 111 -6.73 -9.76 2.95
CA MET A 111 -6.51 -10.74 1.88
C MET A 111 -7.66 -10.78 0.85
N MET A 112 -8.84 -10.32 1.24
CA MET A 112 -10.04 -10.34 0.38
C MET A 112 -10.11 -9.17 -0.59
N ASP A 113 -9.58 -8.01 -0.20
CA ASP A 113 -9.46 -6.83 -1.07
C ASP A 113 -8.00 -6.35 -1.14
N PRO A 114 -7.20 -7.00 -1.98
CA PRO A 114 -5.76 -6.78 -2.11
C PRO A 114 -5.40 -5.46 -2.79
N THR A 115 -6.39 -4.78 -3.36
CA THR A 115 -6.23 -3.43 -3.92
C THR A 115 -6.63 -2.33 -2.94
N GLY A 116 -7.20 -2.68 -1.78
CA GLY A 116 -7.56 -1.76 -0.71
C GLY A 116 -8.79 -0.84 -0.95
N PHE A 117 -9.29 -0.73 -2.19
CA PHE A 117 -10.41 0.16 -2.53
C PHE A 117 -11.72 -0.13 -1.79
N MET A 118 -11.98 -1.40 -1.48
CA MET A 118 -13.18 -1.87 -0.75
C MET A 118 -12.92 -2.04 0.74
N SER A 119 -11.66 -1.94 1.17
CA SER A 119 -11.23 -2.21 2.53
C SER A 119 -11.70 -1.13 3.51
N HIS A 120 -12.05 -1.54 4.73
CA HIS A 120 -12.28 -0.61 5.83
C HIS A 120 -10.96 0.01 6.31
N ARG A 121 -10.99 1.20 6.94
CA ARG A 121 -9.82 1.88 7.53
C ARG A 121 -8.92 0.93 8.31
N ASP A 122 -9.47 0.29 9.33
CA ASP A 122 -8.73 -0.66 10.19
C ASP A 122 -8.17 -1.89 9.45
N ALA A 123 -8.74 -2.26 8.30
CA ALA A 123 -8.21 -3.36 7.50
C ALA A 123 -6.97 -2.93 6.70
N ILE A 124 -6.94 -1.70 6.19
CA ILE A 124 -5.75 -1.12 5.53
C ILE A 124 -4.66 -0.86 6.56
N ILE A 125 -5.00 -0.27 7.71
CA ILE A 125 -4.05 -0.06 8.81
C ILE A 125 -3.50 -1.39 9.32
N GLY A 126 -4.38 -2.38 9.52
CA GLY A 126 -3.99 -3.73 9.90
C GLY A 126 -3.07 -4.37 8.86
N HIS A 127 -3.36 -4.21 7.57
CA HIS A 127 -2.51 -4.69 6.49
C HIS A 127 -1.11 -4.07 6.57
N LEU A 128 -1.04 -2.74 6.68
CA LEU A 128 0.20 -1.97 6.77
C LEU A 128 1.08 -2.44 7.93
N MET A 129 0.50 -2.77 9.09
CA MET A 129 1.28 -3.23 10.24
C MET A 129 1.67 -4.71 10.20
N GLN A 130 1.01 -5.56 9.41
CA GLN A 130 1.22 -7.01 9.42
C GLN A 130 2.52 -7.47 8.76
N VAL A 131 2.99 -6.75 7.74
CA VAL A 131 4.09 -7.18 6.87
C VAL A 131 4.95 -6.01 6.44
N THR A 132 6.22 -6.27 6.11
CA THR A 132 7.06 -5.26 5.46
C THR A 132 6.61 -5.06 4.01
N HIS A 133 6.08 -3.88 3.70
CA HIS A 133 5.57 -3.53 2.37
C HIS A 133 6.69 -3.29 1.37
N ALA A 134 6.43 -3.59 0.10
CA ALA A 134 7.34 -3.26 -1.01
C ALA A 134 7.59 -1.75 -1.08
N ASP A 135 6.49 -0.99 -1.01
CA ASP A 135 6.40 0.44 -0.81
C ASP A 135 5.01 0.71 -0.19
N PRO A 136 4.88 1.39 0.96
CA PRO A 136 3.58 1.66 1.58
C PRO A 136 2.83 2.85 0.96
N VAL A 137 3.41 3.62 0.05
CA VAL A 137 2.81 4.86 -0.49
C VAL A 137 1.41 4.64 -1.07
N TYR A 138 1.21 3.57 -1.84
CA TYR A 138 -0.12 3.19 -2.36
C TYR A 138 -1.19 3.11 -1.24
N ASP A 139 -0.87 2.45 -0.13
CA ASP A 139 -1.80 2.28 1.00
C ASP A 139 -1.99 3.58 1.79
N LEU A 140 -0.94 4.41 1.91
CA LEU A 140 -1.05 5.75 2.51
C LEU A 140 -1.97 6.66 1.70
N GLN A 141 -1.90 6.62 0.38
CA GLN A 141 -2.80 7.36 -0.51
C GLN A 141 -4.25 6.88 -0.39
N LEU A 142 -4.48 5.57 -0.20
CA LEU A 142 -5.80 5.04 0.12
C LEU A 142 -6.32 5.54 1.48
N LEU A 143 -5.47 5.57 2.50
CA LEU A 143 -5.83 6.06 3.83
C LEU A 143 -6.09 7.56 3.86
N ALA A 144 -5.39 8.35 3.05
CA ALA A 144 -5.60 9.79 2.91
C ALA A 144 -7.01 10.16 2.43
N ALA A 145 -7.71 9.22 1.78
CA ALA A 145 -9.11 9.38 1.36
C ALA A 145 -10.14 8.92 2.39
N ILE A 146 -9.71 8.50 3.57
CA ILE A 146 -10.56 8.14 4.70
C ILE A 146 -10.32 9.16 5.80
N ASP A 147 -11.39 9.70 6.38
CA ASP A 147 -11.35 10.92 7.19
C ASP A 147 -10.17 10.99 8.17
N ASP A 148 -10.08 10.23 9.22
CA ASP A 148 -8.95 10.26 10.16
C ASP A 148 -7.88 9.19 9.83
N GLY A 149 -7.83 8.70 8.59
CA GLY A 149 -7.12 7.48 8.21
C GLY A 149 -5.63 7.48 8.53
N LEU A 150 -4.91 8.54 8.18
CA LEU A 150 -3.47 8.67 8.44
C LEU A 150 -3.16 8.92 9.92
N SER A 151 -3.95 9.76 10.59
CA SER A 151 -3.78 10.03 12.03
C SER A 151 -4.06 8.79 12.88
N GLU A 152 -5.04 7.97 12.49
CA GLU A 152 -5.31 6.69 13.15
C GLU A 152 -4.18 5.68 12.91
N LEU A 153 -3.58 5.65 11.72
CA LEU A 153 -2.40 4.83 11.45
C LEU A 153 -1.23 5.26 12.35
N GLU A 154 -0.94 6.55 12.44
CA GLU A 154 0.11 7.08 13.32
C GLU A 154 -0.12 6.66 14.79
N SER A 155 -1.36 6.83 15.28
CA SER A 155 -1.75 6.41 16.63
C SER A 155 -1.53 4.92 16.88
N GLN A 156 -1.93 4.05 15.95
CA GLN A 156 -1.73 2.61 16.10
C GLN A 156 -0.25 2.20 15.98
N LEU A 157 0.54 2.91 15.18
CA LEU A 157 2.00 2.70 15.11
C LEU A 157 2.70 3.08 16.41
N LEU A 158 2.27 4.16 17.07
CA LEU A 158 2.77 4.47 18.41
C LEU A 158 2.41 3.35 19.40
N GLN A 159 1.16 2.87 19.38
CA GLN A 159 0.73 1.78 20.25
C GLN A 159 1.51 0.48 20.01
N ILE A 160 1.85 0.14 18.75
CA ILE A 160 2.58 -1.11 18.44
C ILE A 160 4.02 -1.00 18.94
N ILE A 161 4.66 0.15 18.76
CA ILE A 161 6.02 0.45 19.24
C ILE A 161 6.06 0.43 20.78
N ASP A 162 5.05 1.02 21.43
CA ASP A 162 4.93 1.03 22.89
C ASP A 162 4.48 -0.32 23.47
N GLY A 163 4.16 -1.32 22.63
CA GLY A 163 3.69 -2.64 23.05
C GLY A 163 2.28 -2.64 23.67
N THR A 164 1.51 -1.57 23.49
CA THR A 164 0.15 -1.41 24.04
C THR A 164 -0.95 -1.76 23.04
N HIS A 165 -0.59 -1.95 21.77
CA HIS A 165 -1.56 -2.23 20.72
C HIS A 165 -2.30 -3.56 20.97
N PRO A 166 -3.65 -3.61 20.85
CA PRO A 166 -4.42 -4.82 21.12
C PRO A 166 -4.07 -6.02 20.25
N ARG A 167 -3.44 -5.79 19.08
CA ARG A 167 -2.99 -6.85 18.15
C ARG A 167 -1.47 -7.08 18.20
N ALA A 168 -0.76 -6.60 19.23
CA ALA A 168 0.69 -6.69 19.30
C ALA A 168 1.19 -8.13 19.18
N GLU A 169 0.57 -9.08 19.88
CA GLU A 169 0.96 -10.49 19.81
C GLU A 169 0.75 -11.11 18.42
N SER A 170 -0.39 -10.80 17.78
CA SER A 170 -0.74 -11.40 16.49
C SER A 170 0.07 -10.80 15.34
N ILE A 171 0.35 -9.50 15.39
CA ILE A 171 1.24 -8.79 14.44
C ILE A 171 2.69 -9.26 14.63
N GLY A 172 3.17 -9.36 15.86
CA GLY A 172 4.53 -9.83 16.19
C GLY A 172 4.81 -11.27 15.74
N ALA A 173 3.78 -12.10 15.59
CA ALA A 173 3.89 -13.45 15.05
C ALA A 173 4.11 -13.49 13.52
N ILE A 174 3.89 -12.36 12.83
CA ILE A 174 3.89 -12.28 11.35
C ILE A 174 5.05 -11.42 10.86
N ILE A 175 5.23 -10.23 11.44
CA ILE A 175 6.16 -9.22 10.96
C ILE A 175 7.58 -9.78 10.79
N GLU A 176 8.21 -9.43 9.68
CA GLU A 176 9.50 -9.99 9.25
C GLU A 176 10.69 -9.10 9.60
N ASP A 177 10.44 -7.85 9.99
CA ASP A 177 11.44 -6.83 10.27
C ASP A 177 11.07 -6.08 11.56
N ALA A 178 11.97 -6.11 12.53
CA ALA A 178 11.76 -5.57 13.87
C ALA A 178 11.73 -4.05 13.90
N GLU A 179 12.40 -3.40 12.95
CA GLU A 179 12.46 -1.94 12.87
C GLU A 179 11.39 -1.37 11.93
N TYR A 180 10.57 -2.23 11.32
CA TYR A 180 9.63 -1.81 10.29
C TYR A 180 8.59 -0.80 10.82
N HIS A 181 7.99 -1.02 11.98
CA HIS A 181 6.98 -0.11 12.52
C HIS A 181 7.55 1.27 12.86
N GLN A 182 8.80 1.33 13.33
CA GLN A 182 9.53 2.58 13.56
C GLN A 182 9.73 3.35 12.25
N ARG A 183 10.28 2.68 11.22
CA ARG A 183 10.51 3.31 9.91
C ARG A 183 9.19 3.70 9.22
N LEU A 184 8.14 2.90 9.39
CA LEU A 184 6.81 3.21 8.87
C LEU A 184 6.22 4.44 9.56
N LEU A 185 6.38 4.59 10.88
CA LEU A 185 5.92 5.78 11.62
C LEU A 185 6.60 7.06 11.11
N GLU A 186 7.92 7.02 10.93
CA GLU A 186 8.69 8.15 10.38
C GLU A 186 8.20 8.50 8.97
N HIS A 187 8.01 7.47 8.14
CA HIS A 187 7.54 7.65 6.76
C HIS A 187 6.09 8.18 6.70
N VAL A 188 5.19 7.73 7.58
CA VAL A 188 3.83 8.27 7.68
C VAL A 188 3.85 9.77 8.01
N ARG A 189 4.71 10.19 8.94
CA ARG A 189 4.87 11.60 9.30
C ARG A 189 5.43 12.43 8.15
N GLU A 190 6.43 11.90 7.44
CA GLU A 190 6.98 12.54 6.23
C GLU A 190 5.89 12.67 5.16
N PHE A 191 5.11 11.61 4.92
CA PHE A 191 4.00 11.62 3.97
C PHE A 191 2.92 12.62 4.36
N MET A 192 2.55 12.71 5.64
CA MET A 192 1.55 13.68 6.12
C MET A 192 2.02 15.13 5.97
N ALA A 193 3.33 15.38 6.08
CA ALA A 193 3.91 16.72 5.95
C ALA A 193 4.03 17.17 4.49
N ASP A 194 4.49 16.29 3.60
CA ASP A 194 4.63 16.56 2.17
C ASP A 194 4.38 15.29 1.34
N PRO A 195 3.11 14.99 1.02
CA PRO A 195 2.77 13.78 0.27
C PRO A 195 3.39 13.73 -1.13
N ALA A 196 3.69 14.88 -1.74
CA ALA A 196 4.17 14.97 -3.11
C ALA A 196 5.67 14.66 -3.23
N HIS A 197 6.45 14.98 -2.20
CA HIS A 197 7.91 14.76 -2.18
C HIS A 197 8.37 13.73 -1.15
N CYS A 198 7.44 13.00 -0.54
CA CYS A 198 7.74 11.95 0.42
C CYS A 198 8.67 10.89 -0.20
N LYS A 199 9.79 10.62 0.46
CA LYS A 199 10.74 9.61 -0.02
C LYS A 199 10.16 8.21 0.09
N PRO A 200 10.33 7.34 -0.91
CA PRO A 200 9.75 6.01 -0.87
C PRO A 200 10.41 5.15 0.22
N LEU A 201 9.60 4.49 1.04
CA LEU A 201 10.07 3.49 2.00
C LEU A 201 10.16 2.13 1.31
N LEU A 202 11.17 1.97 0.46
CA LEU A 202 11.35 0.75 -0.33
C LEU A 202 11.85 -0.41 0.54
N ARG A 203 11.26 -1.60 0.33
CA ARG A 203 11.80 -2.85 0.85
C ARG A 203 13.13 -3.18 0.19
N GLU A 204 14.02 -3.84 0.94
CA GLU A 204 15.37 -4.21 0.49
C GLU A 204 15.39 -4.89 -0.89
N ASN A 205 14.44 -5.79 -1.16
CA ASN A 205 14.44 -6.55 -2.41
C ASN A 205 13.89 -5.76 -3.60
N VAL A 206 13.13 -4.69 -3.36
CA VAL A 206 12.71 -3.73 -4.40
C VAL A 206 13.87 -2.80 -4.72
N ALA A 207 14.51 -2.24 -3.68
CA ALA A 207 15.64 -1.32 -3.83
C ALA A 207 16.84 -1.98 -4.55
N ASN A 208 17.09 -3.27 -4.29
CA ASN A 208 18.24 -3.98 -4.83
C ASN A 208 17.97 -4.75 -6.13
N ASN A 209 16.72 -4.79 -6.62
CA ASN A 209 16.38 -5.55 -7.82
C ASN A 209 15.74 -4.63 -8.88
N PRO A 210 16.47 -4.28 -9.95
CA PRO A 210 15.96 -3.42 -11.03
C PRO A 210 14.64 -3.91 -11.64
N HIS A 211 14.42 -5.23 -11.68
CA HIS A 211 13.17 -5.79 -12.18
C HIS A 211 11.97 -5.41 -11.32
N PHE A 212 12.11 -5.47 -9.98
CA PHE A 212 11.05 -5.06 -9.08
C PHE A 212 10.94 -3.54 -8.98
N GLY A 213 12.04 -2.80 -9.06
CA GLY A 213 12.03 -1.34 -9.13
C GLY A 213 11.23 -0.82 -10.34
N GLU A 214 11.42 -1.41 -11.53
CA GLU A 214 10.66 -1.03 -12.74
C GLU A 214 9.16 -1.24 -12.57
N ILE A 215 8.76 -2.39 -12.00
CA ILE A 215 7.34 -2.72 -11.78
C ILE A 215 6.75 -1.89 -10.63
N ALA A 216 7.54 -1.59 -9.59
CA ALA A 216 7.16 -0.69 -8.50
C ALA A 216 6.85 0.72 -9.02
N GLY A 217 7.54 1.19 -10.06
CA GLY A 217 7.19 2.44 -10.75
C GLY A 217 5.80 2.43 -11.41
N THR A 218 5.13 1.28 -11.51
CA THR A 218 3.72 1.19 -11.94
C THR A 218 2.76 0.91 -10.80
N PHE A 219 3.13 0.07 -9.83
CA PHE A 219 2.22 -0.42 -8.79
C PHE A 219 2.54 0.07 -7.37
N GLY A 220 3.55 0.92 -7.20
CA GLY A 220 4.00 1.45 -5.91
C GLY A 220 3.16 2.63 -5.41
N ASP A 221 2.47 3.32 -6.31
CA ASP A 221 1.55 4.41 -5.99
C ASP A 221 0.21 4.27 -6.74
N LEU A 222 -0.82 4.90 -6.20
CA LEU A 222 -2.20 4.84 -6.68
C LEU A 222 -2.37 5.52 -8.06
N PRO A 223 -1.83 6.73 -8.33
CA PRO A 223 -1.89 7.34 -9.66
C PRO A 223 -1.38 6.44 -10.78
N SER A 224 -0.16 5.91 -10.61
CA SER A 224 0.51 5.05 -11.59
C SER A 224 -0.25 3.74 -11.79
N ALA A 225 -0.72 3.12 -10.69
CA ALA A 225 -1.45 1.86 -10.76
C ALA A 225 -2.79 2.02 -11.48
N ILE A 226 -3.50 3.11 -11.17
CA ILE A 226 -4.80 3.40 -11.78
C ILE A 226 -4.65 3.82 -13.24
N GLY A 227 -3.61 4.58 -13.57
CA GLY A 227 -3.22 4.87 -14.95
C GLY A 227 -2.95 3.59 -15.74
N TYR A 228 -2.26 2.62 -15.15
CA TYR A 228 -2.06 1.31 -15.76
C TYR A 228 -3.39 0.56 -15.95
N PHE A 229 -4.24 0.49 -14.92
CA PHE A 229 -5.55 -0.18 -15.03
C PHE A 229 -6.39 0.42 -16.15
N ALA A 230 -6.47 1.76 -16.21
CA ALA A 230 -7.22 2.49 -17.23
C ALA A 230 -6.65 2.32 -18.65
N SER A 231 -5.39 1.89 -18.78
CA SER A 231 -4.78 1.58 -20.09
C SER A 231 -5.18 0.20 -20.64
N LEU A 232 -5.73 -0.68 -19.80
CA LEU A 232 -6.12 -2.04 -20.19
C LEU A 232 -7.38 -2.04 -21.06
N PRO A 233 -7.63 -3.11 -21.83
CA PRO A 233 -8.87 -3.25 -22.57
C PRO A 233 -10.10 -3.15 -21.64
N ASP A 234 -11.04 -2.31 -22.04
CA ASP A 234 -12.25 -1.95 -21.31
C ASP A 234 -13.35 -3.05 -21.36
N ARG A 235 -13.26 -3.96 -22.33
CA ARG A 235 -14.20 -5.07 -22.56
C ARG A 235 -13.66 -6.42 -22.06
N PRO A 236 -14.51 -7.29 -21.48
CA PRO A 236 -14.07 -8.56 -20.87
C PRO A 236 -13.32 -9.52 -21.80
N LEU A 237 -13.82 -9.72 -23.03
CA LEU A 237 -13.22 -10.67 -23.98
C LEU A 237 -11.81 -10.22 -24.44
N PRO A 238 -11.60 -8.96 -24.91
CA PRO A 238 -10.26 -8.44 -25.16
C PRO A 238 -9.33 -8.51 -23.95
N ALA A 239 -9.82 -8.17 -22.75
CA ALA A 239 -9.02 -8.18 -21.53
C ALA A 239 -8.58 -9.61 -21.14
N LEU A 240 -9.47 -10.59 -21.25
CA LEU A 240 -9.17 -12.01 -21.03
C LEU A 240 -8.15 -12.53 -22.06
N ARG A 241 -8.35 -12.21 -23.34
CA ARG A 241 -7.40 -12.59 -24.40
C ARG A 241 -6.00 -12.01 -24.13
N ARG A 242 -5.92 -10.78 -23.64
CA ARG A 242 -4.67 -10.15 -23.21
C ARG A 242 -4.06 -10.91 -22.03
N LEU A 243 -4.82 -11.12 -20.96
CA LEU A 243 -4.34 -11.81 -19.74
C LEU A 243 -3.70 -13.18 -20.05
N LEU A 244 -4.33 -13.96 -20.92
CA LEU A 244 -3.84 -15.29 -21.31
C LEU A 244 -2.56 -15.25 -22.17
N ARG A 245 -2.33 -14.15 -22.90
CA ARG A 245 -1.18 -13.98 -23.81
C ARG A 245 0.01 -13.29 -23.16
N THR A 246 -0.24 -12.33 -22.26
CA THR A 246 0.81 -11.60 -21.56
C THR A 246 1.53 -12.55 -20.62
N ARG A 247 2.83 -12.81 -20.86
CA ARG A 247 3.67 -13.70 -20.02
C ARG A 247 4.61 -12.95 -19.08
N LYS A 248 5.00 -11.74 -19.45
CA LYS A 248 5.85 -10.82 -18.69
C LYS A 248 5.14 -9.49 -18.53
N PHE A 249 5.50 -8.74 -17.50
CA PHE A 249 4.98 -7.39 -17.31
C PHE A 249 5.32 -6.56 -18.57
N PRO A 250 4.33 -5.92 -19.21
CA PRO A 250 4.61 -5.05 -20.34
C PRO A 250 5.41 -3.86 -19.81
N ARG A 251 6.63 -3.67 -20.34
CA ARG A 251 7.43 -2.49 -19.99
C ARG A 251 6.56 -1.24 -20.18
N PRO A 252 6.53 -0.31 -19.21
CA PRO A 252 5.85 0.96 -19.42
C PRO A 252 6.42 1.59 -20.69
N GLN A 253 5.62 1.66 -21.76
CA GLN A 253 5.88 2.67 -22.77
C GLN A 253 5.70 3.98 -22.02
N ALA A 254 6.72 4.84 -22.03
CA ALA A 254 6.67 6.16 -21.42
C ALA A 254 5.47 6.93 -22.01
N ARG A 255 4.29 6.74 -21.43
CA ARG A 255 3.18 7.65 -21.56
C ARG A 255 3.47 8.70 -20.52
N ALA A 256 3.73 9.92 -20.97
CA ALA A 256 3.58 11.09 -20.14
C ALA A 256 2.19 10.99 -19.52
N VAL A 257 2.12 10.60 -18.25
CA VAL A 257 1.01 10.97 -17.41
C VAL A 257 1.11 12.49 -17.39
N GLU A 258 0.15 13.18 -17.99
CA GLU A 258 0.04 14.62 -17.74
C GLU A 258 -0.01 14.78 -16.22
N PRO A 259 0.93 15.52 -15.62
CA PRO A 259 0.92 15.72 -14.19
C PRO A 259 -0.46 16.26 -13.80
N ALA A 260 -1.05 15.66 -12.76
CA ALA A 260 -2.23 16.22 -12.14
C ALA A 260 -1.94 17.71 -11.84
N ALA A 261 -2.95 18.56 -11.98
CA ALA A 261 -2.88 20.03 -12.06
C ALA A 261 -2.26 20.79 -10.86
N ASN A 262 -1.53 20.12 -9.97
CA ASN A 262 -0.77 20.73 -8.88
C ASN A 262 0.67 21.12 -9.27
N ASP A 263 1.15 20.76 -10.46
CA ASP A 263 2.51 21.11 -10.92
C ASP A 263 2.60 22.46 -11.66
N SER A 264 1.49 23.18 -11.88
CA SER A 264 1.47 24.40 -12.71
C SER A 264 1.43 25.74 -11.97
N GLU A 265 1.44 25.79 -10.64
CA GLU A 265 1.47 27.05 -9.90
C GLU A 265 2.73 27.19 -9.04
N ARG A 266 3.88 27.43 -9.69
CA ARG A 266 4.97 28.30 -9.21
C ARG A 266 6.13 28.34 -10.21
N ALA A 267 5.85 28.86 -11.39
CA ALA A 267 6.89 29.35 -12.28
C ALA A 267 6.48 30.72 -12.80
N ASP A 268 6.40 31.70 -11.88
CA ASP A 268 6.63 33.11 -12.20
C ASP A 268 6.67 33.92 -10.90
N GLY A 269 7.79 34.63 -10.68
CA GLY A 269 7.89 35.60 -9.59
C GLY A 269 9.17 35.53 -8.77
N ASN A 270 10.35 35.54 -9.40
CA ASN A 270 11.49 36.23 -8.78
C ASN A 270 12.48 36.70 -9.85
N ALA A 271 12.15 37.83 -10.48
CA ALA A 271 13.13 38.62 -11.20
C ALA A 271 14.03 39.33 -10.17
N PRO A 272 15.37 39.22 -10.25
CA PRO A 272 16.25 39.97 -9.37
C PRO A 272 16.23 41.45 -9.78
N HIS A 273 15.81 42.32 -8.86
CA HIS A 273 16.03 43.75 -8.96
C HIS A 273 17.54 44.03 -8.95
N HIS A 274 18.08 44.35 -10.14
CA HIS A 274 19.34 45.06 -10.27
C HIS A 274 19.18 46.45 -9.65
N VAL A 275 19.92 46.71 -8.56
CA VAL A 275 20.19 48.06 -8.07
C VAL A 275 21.55 48.45 -8.64
N GLU A 276 21.54 49.18 -9.75
CA GLU A 276 22.71 49.97 -10.18
C GLU A 276 22.67 51.33 -9.49
N GLY A 277 23.77 51.66 -8.82
CA GLY A 277 24.02 53.00 -8.29
C GLY A 277 24.36 53.98 -9.41
N GLY A 278 23.92 55.23 -9.24
CA GLY A 278 24.24 56.35 -10.11
C GLY A 278 24.19 57.68 -9.36
N GLN A 279 25.37 58.24 -9.16
CA GLN A 279 25.79 59.52 -8.57
C GLN A 279 24.96 60.80 -8.83
N ALA A 280 25.07 61.69 -7.83
CA ALA A 280 25.30 63.15 -7.87
C ALA A 280 24.24 64.11 -8.46
N ALA A 281 23.66 64.94 -7.59
CA ALA A 281 23.98 66.37 -7.41
C ALA A 281 23.28 66.92 -6.16
#